data_AF-A0A953TMB2-F1
#
_entry.id   AF-A0A953TMB2-F1
#
_cell.length_a   1.000
_cell.length_b   1.000
_cell.length_c   1.000
_cell.angle_alpha   90.00
_cell.angle_beta   90.00
_cell.angle_gamma   90.00
#
_symmetry.space_group_name_H-M   'P 1'
#
loop_
_entity.id
_entity.type
_entity.pdbx_description
1 polymer ?
#
loop_
_entity_poly.entity_id
_entity_poly.type
_entity_poly.pdbx_seq_one_letter_code
_entity_poly.pdbx_strand_id
1 'polypeptide(L)'
;MCSKIPPVAFAWFAFFVLAVRADTAVKCNYKSLAACPKIGCSKPGSPLAVTNSQKRTTAINGSPTELTFADLDELQTDVDKKFSNGPAVVNGEKVSSPRNMKGAARKILLSGLKAGSGQFSEGDYVELSGFIASKKLPPHPNTGESVNCKFTDEPSNDYHINITPAKNGDETEGVVVEMIPQDPNRKSKRWDLDKLKQIQAKQLPVKIQGRLFFDSEHKPNTQKSGNAGGNPRRFSVWEIHPALKFFVCESGSCTKSADWKALEGWSPSP
;
A
#
# COMPACT_ATOMS: atom_id res chain seq x y z
N MET A 1 -39.98 -5.86 59.28
CA MET A 1 -40.33 -5.83 57.85
C MET A 1 -39.63 -4.65 57.20
N CYS A 2 -38.44 -4.84 56.63
CA CYS A 2 -37.76 -3.87 55.77
C CYS A 2 -37.59 -4.53 54.41
N SER A 3 -38.34 -4.03 53.41
CA SER A 3 -38.32 -4.57 52.04
C SER A 3 -37.11 -4.01 51.29
N LYS A 4 -36.31 -4.91 50.70
CA LYS A 4 -35.15 -4.58 49.86
C LYS A 4 -35.64 -4.17 48.46
N ILE A 5 -35.23 -3.00 47.98
CA ILE A 5 -35.38 -2.58 46.58
C ILE A 5 -34.17 -3.11 45.80
N PRO A 6 -34.34 -3.78 44.65
CA PRO A 6 -33.21 -4.21 43.84
C PRO A 6 -32.68 -3.07 42.95
N PRO A 7 -31.39 -3.04 42.62
CA PRO A 7 -30.84 -2.03 41.70
C PRO A 7 -31.20 -2.38 40.25
N VAL A 8 -31.68 -1.40 39.51
CA VAL A 8 -31.92 -1.48 38.06
C VAL A 8 -30.57 -1.44 37.34
N ALA A 9 -30.23 -2.52 36.64
CA ALA A 9 -29.07 -2.59 35.78
C ALA A 9 -29.32 -1.79 34.49
N PHE A 10 -28.67 -0.63 34.35
CA PHE A 10 -28.61 0.09 33.08
C PHE A 10 -27.65 -0.63 32.14
N ALA A 11 -28.19 -1.42 31.22
CA ALA A 11 -27.43 -1.95 30.09
C ALA A 11 -27.09 -0.80 29.13
N TRP A 12 -25.84 -0.36 29.14
CA TRP A 12 -25.27 0.48 28.09
C TRP A 12 -25.19 -0.33 26.80
N PHE A 13 -26.17 -0.16 25.91
CA PHE A 13 -26.03 -0.57 24.52
C PHE A 13 -25.04 0.39 23.85
N ALA A 14 -23.77 -0.04 23.75
CA ALA A 14 -22.81 0.60 22.87
C ALA A 14 -23.29 0.42 21.42
N PHE A 15 -23.89 1.47 20.85
CA PHE A 15 -24.10 1.57 19.42
C PHE A 15 -22.73 1.61 18.75
N PHE A 16 -22.27 0.46 18.25
CA PHE A 16 -21.22 0.42 17.24
C PHE A 16 -21.77 1.10 15.98
N VAL A 17 -21.49 2.38 15.81
CA VAL A 17 -21.60 3.03 14.51
C VAL A 17 -20.49 2.45 13.65
N LEU A 18 -20.81 1.34 12.97
CA LEU A 18 -20.11 0.95 11.75
C LEU A 18 -20.23 2.17 10.82
N ALA A 19 -19.15 2.93 10.68
CA ALA A 19 -19.05 3.98 9.68
C ALA A 19 -19.28 3.32 8.31
N VAL A 20 -20.51 3.45 7.81
CA VAL A 20 -20.91 2.98 6.50
C VAL A 20 -20.03 3.68 5.47
N ARG A 21 -19.36 2.90 4.62
CA ARG A 21 -18.46 3.37 3.56
C ARG A 21 -19.22 4.38 2.68
N ALA A 22 -18.89 5.67 2.79
CA ALA A 22 -19.55 6.74 2.06
C ALA A 22 -19.04 6.89 0.60
N ASP A 23 -18.81 5.76 -0.08
CA ASP A 23 -18.76 5.70 -1.53
C ASP A 23 -19.87 4.74 -1.97
N THR A 24 -20.87 5.29 -2.65
CA THR A 24 -21.98 4.49 -3.20
C THR A 24 -21.40 3.40 -4.09
N ALA A 25 -21.59 2.14 -3.69
CA ALA A 25 -21.02 0.99 -4.37
C ALA A 25 -21.48 0.96 -5.84
N VAL A 26 -20.58 1.25 -6.77
CA VAL A 26 -20.82 0.97 -8.19
C VAL A 26 -20.87 -0.54 -8.35
N LYS A 27 -21.90 -1.05 -9.04
CA LYS A 27 -22.03 -2.49 -9.30
C LYS A 27 -20.81 -2.96 -10.09
N CYS A 28 -20.03 -3.81 -9.46
CA CYS A 28 -18.82 -4.38 -10.01
C CYS A 28 -19.19 -5.63 -10.79
N ASN A 29 -19.38 -5.52 -12.10
CA ASN A 29 -19.86 -6.64 -12.94
C ASN A 29 -19.04 -6.74 -14.23
N TYR A 30 -17.72 -6.85 -14.09
CA TYR A 30 -16.81 -7.07 -15.21
C TYR A 30 -16.55 -8.56 -15.36
N LYS A 31 -16.44 -9.04 -16.61
CA LYS A 31 -16.26 -10.47 -16.91
C LYS A 31 -14.80 -10.94 -16.86
N SER A 32 -13.85 -10.02 -16.92
CA SER A 32 -12.42 -10.31 -16.86
C SER A 32 -11.62 -9.09 -16.39
N LEU A 33 -10.40 -9.33 -15.90
CA LEU A 33 -9.47 -8.27 -15.53
C LEU A 33 -9.16 -7.33 -16.71
N ALA A 34 -9.10 -7.87 -17.94
CA ALA A 34 -8.87 -7.08 -19.15
C ALA A 34 -10.00 -6.07 -19.42
N ALA A 35 -11.24 -6.40 -19.04
CA ALA A 35 -12.39 -5.51 -19.14
C ALA A 35 -12.51 -4.52 -17.96
N CYS A 36 -11.68 -4.67 -16.92
CA CYS A 36 -11.70 -3.81 -15.75
C CYS A 36 -11.12 -2.43 -16.08
N PRO A 37 -11.89 -1.32 -15.95
CA PRO A 37 -11.41 0.01 -16.26
C PRO A 37 -10.32 0.45 -15.28
N LYS A 38 -9.52 1.47 -15.64
CA LYS A 38 -8.48 2.02 -14.75
C LYS A 38 -9.01 2.54 -13.41
N ILE A 39 -10.24 3.06 -13.41
CA ILE A 39 -10.91 3.50 -12.18
C ILE A 39 -11.46 2.33 -11.34
N GLY A 40 -11.34 1.08 -11.80
CA GLY A 40 -11.87 -0.08 -11.12
C GLY A 40 -13.39 -0.02 -10.90
N CYS A 41 -13.86 -0.54 -9.78
CA CYS A 41 -15.26 -0.51 -9.38
C CYS A 41 -15.60 0.73 -8.53
N SER A 42 -15.40 1.90 -9.12
CA SER A 42 -15.64 3.19 -8.47
C SER A 42 -16.44 4.15 -9.37
N LYS A 43 -17.02 5.19 -8.76
CA LYS A 43 -17.71 6.26 -9.49
C LYS A 43 -16.68 7.22 -10.10
N PRO A 44 -16.76 7.60 -11.39
CA PRO A 44 -15.87 8.60 -11.96
C PRO A 44 -15.78 9.88 -11.11
N GLY A 45 -14.55 10.37 -10.90
CA GLY A 45 -14.28 11.56 -10.09
C GLY A 45 -14.36 11.37 -8.56
N SER A 46 -14.73 10.18 -8.06
CA SER A 46 -14.64 9.85 -6.63
C SER A 46 -13.17 9.74 -6.16
N PRO A 47 -12.89 9.91 -4.86
CA PRO A 47 -11.58 9.63 -4.30
C PRO A 47 -11.05 8.24 -4.67
N LEU A 48 -11.89 7.19 -4.52
CA LEU A 48 -11.53 5.83 -4.89
C LEU A 48 -11.19 5.67 -6.38
N ALA A 49 -11.86 6.40 -7.29
CA ALA A 49 -11.52 6.39 -8.71
C ALA A 49 -10.14 6.95 -8.99
N VAL A 50 -9.74 7.99 -8.25
CA VAL A 50 -8.41 8.59 -8.34
C VAL A 50 -7.37 7.60 -7.83
N THR A 51 -7.59 7.03 -6.64
CA THR A 51 -6.73 6.00 -6.03
C THR A 51 -6.51 4.81 -6.98
N ASN A 52 -7.58 4.23 -7.51
CA ASN A 52 -7.51 3.10 -8.46
C ASN A 52 -6.74 3.49 -9.74
N SER A 53 -6.94 4.70 -10.25
CA SER A 53 -6.22 5.16 -11.45
C SER A 53 -4.72 5.30 -11.21
N GLN A 54 -4.32 5.78 -10.02
CA GLN A 54 -2.90 5.88 -9.65
C GLN A 54 -2.26 4.50 -9.52
N LYS A 55 -2.92 3.56 -8.82
CA LYS A 55 -2.49 2.14 -8.71
C LYS A 55 -2.24 1.50 -10.10
N ARG A 56 -2.96 1.92 -11.14
CA ARG A 56 -2.86 1.39 -12.53
C ARG A 56 -1.89 2.16 -13.43
N THR A 57 -1.19 3.16 -12.93
CA THR A 57 -0.28 3.98 -13.75
C THR A 57 1.10 3.35 -13.79
N THR A 58 1.57 2.95 -14.98
CA THR A 58 2.89 2.32 -15.16
C THR A 58 3.90 3.20 -15.88
N ALA A 59 3.46 4.34 -16.43
CA ALA A 59 4.34 5.30 -17.08
C ALA A 59 5.30 5.90 -16.07
N ILE A 60 6.58 5.95 -16.41
CA ILE A 60 7.67 6.54 -15.63
C ILE A 60 8.57 7.33 -16.56
N ASN A 61 9.20 8.37 -16.03
CA ASN A 61 10.14 9.22 -16.75
C ASN A 61 11.42 9.37 -15.91
N GLY A 62 12.56 9.44 -16.58
CA GLY A 62 13.85 9.63 -15.90
C GLY A 62 14.35 8.42 -15.11
N SER A 63 15.25 8.70 -14.18
CA SER A 63 15.83 7.71 -13.25
C SER A 63 15.04 7.71 -11.93
N PRO A 64 14.97 6.58 -11.22
CA PRO A 64 14.30 6.55 -9.94
C PRO A 64 15.08 7.37 -8.90
N THR A 65 14.37 8.13 -8.08
CA THR A 65 14.93 8.79 -6.89
C THR A 65 15.06 7.77 -5.77
N GLU A 66 16.22 7.73 -5.10
CA GLU A 66 16.38 6.88 -3.91
C GLU A 66 15.45 7.33 -2.80
N LEU A 67 14.76 6.38 -2.19
CA LEU A 67 13.79 6.56 -1.13
C LEU A 67 14.17 5.66 0.04
N THR A 68 14.18 6.22 1.25
CA THR A 68 14.48 5.47 2.47
C THR A 68 13.23 5.25 3.33
N PHE A 69 13.33 4.34 4.29
CA PHE A 69 12.27 4.15 5.29
C PHE A 69 12.08 5.36 6.20
N ALA A 70 13.16 6.11 6.48
CA ALA A 70 13.07 7.36 7.23
C ALA A 70 12.29 8.42 6.43
N ASP A 71 12.54 8.51 5.12
CA ASP A 71 11.77 9.41 4.26
C ASP A 71 10.28 9.06 4.28
N LEU A 72 9.92 7.78 4.22
CA LEU A 72 8.53 7.33 4.26
C LEU A 72 7.80 7.67 5.58
N ASP A 73 8.53 7.73 6.69
CA ASP A 73 8.00 8.16 8.00
C ASP A 73 7.77 9.68 8.04
N GLU A 74 8.71 10.44 7.49
CA GLU A 74 8.60 11.90 7.35
C GLU A 74 7.46 12.29 6.41
N LEU A 75 7.33 11.61 5.28
CA LEU A 75 6.22 11.80 4.33
C LEU A 75 4.87 11.45 4.97
N GLN A 76 4.79 10.38 5.76
CA GLN A 76 3.58 10.03 6.50
C GLN A 76 3.22 11.13 7.50
N THR A 77 4.21 11.58 8.27
CA THR A 77 4.06 12.65 9.26
C THR A 77 3.62 13.96 8.62
N ASP A 78 4.15 14.35 7.46
CA ASP A 78 3.73 15.57 6.77
C ASP A 78 2.26 15.49 6.35
N VAL A 79 1.82 14.36 5.76
CA VAL A 79 0.41 14.18 5.41
C VAL A 79 -0.49 14.24 6.65
N ASP A 80 -0.13 13.56 7.74
CA ASP A 80 -0.94 13.56 8.97
C ASP A 80 -1.04 14.98 9.58
N LYS A 81 0.04 15.76 9.56
CA LYS A 81 0.05 17.16 10.02
C LYS A 81 -0.90 18.05 9.23
N LYS A 82 -1.13 17.80 7.93
CA LYS A 82 -2.07 18.58 7.11
C LYS A 82 -3.53 18.43 7.58
N PHE A 83 -3.86 17.36 8.32
CA PHE A 83 -5.21 17.07 8.82
C PHE A 83 -5.33 17.12 10.35
N SER A 84 -4.25 17.42 11.08
CA SER A 84 -4.23 17.39 12.55
C SER A 84 -5.12 18.46 13.20
N ASN A 85 -5.31 19.60 12.54
CA ASN A 85 -6.13 20.72 13.00
C ASN A 85 -7.53 20.75 12.34
N GLY A 86 -7.96 19.62 11.75
CA GLY A 86 -9.24 19.49 11.05
C GLY A 86 -9.09 19.38 9.53
N PRO A 87 -10.18 19.60 8.77
CA PRO A 87 -10.17 19.45 7.32
C PRO A 87 -9.15 20.37 6.63
N ALA A 88 -8.37 19.83 5.71
CA ALA A 88 -7.55 20.64 4.82
C ALA A 88 -8.45 21.42 3.85
N VAL A 89 -8.07 22.65 3.50
CA VAL A 89 -8.82 23.46 2.52
C VAL A 89 -7.97 23.59 1.26
N VAL A 90 -8.47 23.07 0.13
CA VAL A 90 -7.79 23.15 -1.16
C VAL A 90 -8.72 23.81 -2.16
N ASN A 91 -8.31 24.95 -2.71
CA ASN A 91 -9.11 25.74 -3.66
C ASN A 91 -10.55 26.01 -3.17
N GLY A 92 -10.72 26.25 -1.87
CA GLY A 92 -12.02 26.49 -1.23
C GLY A 92 -12.83 25.23 -0.89
N GLU A 93 -12.40 24.03 -1.30
CA GLU A 93 -13.04 22.76 -0.92
C GLU A 93 -12.44 22.22 0.38
N LYS A 94 -13.30 21.80 1.32
CA LYS A 94 -12.88 21.12 2.55
C LYS A 94 -12.65 19.63 2.26
N VAL A 95 -11.45 19.15 2.57
CA VAL A 95 -11.06 17.75 2.53
C VAL A 95 -11.00 17.25 3.96
N SER A 96 -11.99 16.47 4.38
CA SER A 96 -12.13 16.06 5.79
C SER A 96 -11.09 15.05 6.26
N SER A 97 -10.52 14.26 5.35
CA SER A 97 -9.48 13.28 5.66
C SER A 97 -8.72 12.89 4.39
N PRO A 98 -7.56 12.21 4.51
CA PRO A 98 -6.84 11.69 3.34
C PRO A 98 -7.71 10.82 2.42
N ARG A 99 -8.64 10.04 2.96
CA ARG A 99 -9.56 9.20 2.18
C ARG A 99 -10.50 10.02 1.28
N ASN A 100 -10.76 11.28 1.61
CA ASN A 100 -11.68 12.14 0.87
C ASN A 100 -11.00 12.94 -0.25
N MET A 101 -9.70 12.76 -0.49
CA MET A 101 -8.95 13.50 -1.50
C MET A 101 -9.39 13.12 -2.92
N LYS A 102 -10.05 14.06 -3.62
CA LYS A 102 -10.30 14.00 -5.06
C LYS A 102 -9.07 14.46 -5.86
N GLY A 103 -9.10 14.36 -7.18
CA GLY A 103 -7.93 14.55 -8.06
C GLY A 103 -7.12 15.82 -7.81
N ALA A 104 -7.76 17.00 -7.82
CA ALA A 104 -7.06 18.27 -7.62
C ALA A 104 -6.48 18.40 -6.19
N ALA A 105 -7.29 18.07 -5.19
CA ALA A 105 -6.86 18.10 -3.79
C ALA A 105 -5.71 17.13 -3.52
N ARG A 106 -5.81 15.89 -4.02
CA ARG A 106 -4.79 14.86 -3.90
C ARG A 106 -3.47 15.32 -4.53
N LYS A 107 -3.53 15.86 -5.75
CA LYS A 107 -2.35 16.38 -6.44
C LYS A 107 -1.66 17.49 -5.64
N ILE A 108 -2.41 18.39 -5.03
CA ILE A 108 -1.85 19.51 -4.25
C ILE A 108 -1.28 18.99 -2.92
N LEU A 109 -2.07 18.22 -2.17
CA LEU A 109 -1.72 17.77 -0.82
C LEU A 109 -0.60 16.73 -0.79
N LEU A 110 -0.40 15.98 -1.88
CA LEU A 110 0.62 14.94 -2.00
C LEU A 110 1.74 15.33 -3.00
N SER A 111 2.04 16.62 -3.11
CA SER A 111 3.13 17.11 -3.96
C SER A 111 4.15 17.94 -3.19
N GLY A 112 5.42 17.85 -3.60
CA GLY A 112 6.51 18.64 -3.02
C GLY A 112 6.71 18.41 -1.51
N LEU A 113 6.39 17.20 -1.05
CA LEU A 113 6.55 16.80 0.34
C LEU A 113 8.04 16.67 0.64
N LYS A 114 8.49 17.23 1.76
CA LYS A 114 9.91 17.24 2.12
C LYS A 114 10.23 16.01 2.95
N ALA A 115 11.35 15.37 2.63
CA ALA A 115 11.97 14.33 3.44
C ALA A 115 13.50 14.51 3.46
N GLY A 116 14.21 13.78 4.33
CA GLY A 116 15.64 13.89 4.53
C GLY A 116 16.45 13.75 3.23
N SER A 117 16.08 12.83 2.34
CA SER A 117 16.77 12.61 1.08
C SER A 117 16.34 13.54 -0.07
N GLY A 118 15.25 14.32 0.10
CA GLY A 118 14.80 15.23 -0.95
C GLY A 118 13.34 15.67 -0.87
N GLN A 119 12.75 15.86 -2.05
CA GLN A 119 11.33 16.19 -2.19
C GLN A 119 10.63 15.13 -3.02
N PHE A 120 9.46 14.71 -2.55
CA PHE A 120 8.69 13.63 -3.12
C PHE A 120 7.25 14.06 -3.36
N SER A 121 6.67 13.51 -4.42
CA SER A 121 5.26 13.63 -4.78
C SER A 121 4.69 12.25 -5.06
N GLU A 122 3.39 12.09 -4.84
CA GLU A 122 2.71 10.89 -5.33
C GLU A 122 2.90 10.77 -6.85
N GLY A 123 3.29 9.56 -7.27
CA GLY A 123 3.54 9.22 -8.66
C GLY A 123 4.99 9.37 -9.10
N ASP A 124 5.88 9.89 -8.24
CA ASP A 124 7.31 9.93 -8.51
C ASP A 124 7.87 8.53 -8.71
N TYR A 125 8.83 8.40 -9.62
CA TYR A 125 9.55 7.15 -9.82
C TYR A 125 10.64 7.03 -8.75
N VAL A 126 10.53 6.02 -7.90
CA VAL A 126 11.39 5.85 -6.72
C VAL A 126 12.04 4.47 -6.69
N GLU A 127 13.13 4.36 -5.94
CA GLU A 127 13.81 3.11 -5.61
C GLU A 127 13.93 2.95 -4.09
N LEU A 128 13.51 1.79 -3.57
CA LEU A 128 13.62 1.43 -2.15
C LEU A 128 14.35 0.08 -2.02
N SER A 129 15.32 0.01 -1.12
CA SER A 129 16.02 -1.22 -0.76
C SER A 129 15.63 -1.68 0.64
N GLY A 130 15.51 -2.99 0.84
CA GLY A 130 15.12 -3.56 2.14
C GLY A 130 15.07 -5.09 2.11
N PHE A 131 14.22 -5.67 2.94
CA PHE A 131 14.00 -7.12 3.07
C PHE A 131 12.51 -7.42 3.05
N ILE A 132 12.09 -8.60 2.56
CA ILE A 132 10.70 -9.02 2.76
C ILE A 132 10.50 -9.37 4.24
N ALA A 133 9.47 -8.79 4.88
CA ALA A 133 9.15 -9.00 6.28
C ALA A 133 9.15 -10.49 6.63
N SER A 134 9.86 -10.88 7.69
CA SER A 134 10.15 -12.29 7.97
C SER A 134 9.05 -13.04 8.71
N LYS A 135 8.09 -12.30 9.30
CA LYS A 135 7.10 -12.85 10.23
C LYS A 135 5.68 -12.72 9.66
N LYS A 136 4.83 -13.67 10.08
CA LYS A 136 3.35 -13.67 10.07
C LYS A 136 2.61 -13.53 8.73
N LEU A 137 3.17 -12.88 7.72
CA LEU A 137 2.49 -12.63 6.46
C LEU A 137 3.44 -12.80 5.26
N PRO A 138 3.52 -14.00 4.67
CA PRO A 138 4.28 -14.20 3.44
C PRO A 138 3.68 -13.39 2.29
N PRO A 139 4.45 -13.09 1.23
CA PRO A 139 3.91 -12.52 0.00
C PRO A 139 2.67 -13.29 -0.45
N HIS A 140 1.60 -12.56 -0.74
CA HIS A 140 0.28 -13.14 -1.02
C HIS A 140 -0.49 -12.29 -2.05
N PRO A 141 -1.46 -12.87 -2.77
CA PRO A 141 -2.36 -12.07 -3.58
C PRO A 141 -3.31 -11.29 -2.66
N ASN A 142 -3.78 -10.13 -3.10
CA ASN A 142 -4.88 -9.44 -2.44
C ASN A 142 -6.21 -10.23 -2.57
N THR A 143 -7.22 -9.84 -1.82
CA THR A 143 -8.50 -10.54 -1.63
C THR A 143 -9.66 -9.94 -2.45
N GLY A 144 -9.35 -9.16 -3.49
CA GLY A 144 -10.33 -8.57 -4.40
C GLY A 144 -10.58 -7.08 -4.17
N GLU A 145 -9.68 -6.25 -4.69
CA GLU A 145 -9.79 -4.80 -4.62
C GLU A 145 -10.62 -4.17 -5.74
N SER A 146 -11.09 -2.95 -5.48
CA SER A 146 -11.79 -2.15 -6.49
C SER A 146 -10.96 -1.95 -7.77
N VAL A 147 -9.65 -1.71 -7.64
CA VAL A 147 -8.74 -1.46 -8.78
C VAL A 147 -8.67 -2.62 -9.77
N ASN A 148 -8.84 -3.85 -9.26
CA ASN A 148 -8.88 -5.09 -10.02
C ASN A 148 -10.30 -5.65 -10.10
N CYS A 149 -11.31 -4.78 -10.02
CA CYS A 149 -12.72 -5.13 -10.17
C CYS A 149 -13.19 -6.29 -9.29
N LYS A 150 -12.63 -6.39 -8.08
CA LYS A 150 -12.98 -7.37 -7.05
C LYS A 150 -12.83 -8.83 -7.49
N PHE A 151 -12.07 -9.11 -8.55
CA PHE A 151 -11.65 -10.48 -8.83
C PHE A 151 -10.84 -11.00 -7.65
N THR A 152 -11.01 -12.27 -7.28
CA THR A 152 -10.37 -12.86 -6.09
C THR A 152 -9.36 -13.94 -6.45
N ASP A 153 -9.24 -14.31 -7.72
CA ASP A 153 -8.24 -15.24 -8.20
C ASP A 153 -6.85 -14.58 -8.24
N GLU A 154 -5.82 -15.37 -7.95
CA GLU A 154 -4.43 -14.91 -7.83
C GLU A 154 -3.88 -14.24 -9.11
N PRO A 155 -4.16 -14.73 -10.34
CA PRO A 155 -3.74 -14.06 -11.58
C PRO A 155 -4.37 -12.68 -11.77
N SER A 156 -5.50 -12.40 -11.12
CA SER A 156 -6.24 -11.16 -11.26
C SER A 156 -6.03 -10.18 -10.10
N ASN A 157 -5.15 -10.49 -9.14
CA ASN A 157 -4.89 -9.66 -7.98
C ASN A 157 -3.45 -9.18 -7.91
N ASP A 158 -3.28 -8.08 -7.18
CA ASP A 158 -1.97 -7.54 -6.84
C ASP A 158 -1.27 -8.49 -5.85
N TYR A 159 0.04 -8.65 -5.97
CA TYR A 159 0.82 -9.28 -4.91
C TYR A 159 1.19 -8.25 -3.87
N HIS A 160 0.76 -8.47 -2.63
CA HIS A 160 1.17 -7.68 -1.47
C HIS A 160 2.47 -8.23 -0.92
N ILE A 161 3.47 -7.36 -0.81
CA ILE A 161 4.80 -7.67 -0.31
C ILE A 161 5.16 -6.64 0.75
N ASN A 162 5.28 -7.06 2.01
CA ASN A 162 5.73 -6.17 3.08
C ASN A 162 7.25 -6.08 3.06
N ILE A 163 7.79 -4.87 2.90
CA ILE A 163 9.23 -4.61 2.84
C ILE A 163 9.66 -3.87 4.11
N THR A 164 10.70 -4.35 4.77
CA THR A 164 11.25 -3.84 6.05
C THR A 164 12.67 -3.31 5.87
N PRO A 165 13.12 -2.35 6.70
CA PRO A 165 14.46 -1.76 6.60
C PRO A 165 15.57 -2.76 6.97
N ALA A 166 15.25 -3.72 7.83
CA ALA A 166 16.21 -4.66 8.38
C ALA A 166 15.83 -6.11 8.07
N LYS A 167 16.87 -6.95 8.00
CA LYS A 167 16.74 -8.39 7.96
C LYS A 167 15.97 -8.87 9.19
N ASN A 168 15.08 -9.83 9.01
CA ASN A 168 14.21 -10.37 10.05
C ASN A 168 13.21 -9.36 10.67
N GLY A 169 13.00 -8.21 10.02
CA GLY A 169 12.00 -7.22 10.42
C GLY A 169 10.57 -7.77 10.38
N ASP A 170 9.68 -7.09 11.08
CA ASP A 170 8.25 -7.39 11.11
C ASP A 170 7.44 -6.34 10.32
N GLU A 171 6.22 -6.71 9.91
CA GLU A 171 5.38 -5.88 9.04
C GLU A 171 5.05 -4.49 9.64
N THR A 172 5.08 -4.32 10.97
CA THR A 172 4.85 -3.01 11.61
C THR A 172 5.98 -2.01 11.36
N GLU A 173 7.17 -2.51 11.01
CA GLU A 173 8.38 -1.74 10.70
C GLU A 173 8.50 -1.47 9.18
N GLY A 174 7.57 -2.02 8.39
CA GLY A 174 7.64 -2.00 6.95
C GLY A 174 6.59 -1.13 6.26
N VAL A 175 6.69 -1.12 4.94
CA VAL A 175 5.70 -0.58 4.00
C VAL A 175 5.29 -1.66 2.99
N VAL A 176 4.20 -1.42 2.28
CA VAL A 176 3.72 -2.34 1.25
C VAL A 176 4.30 -1.97 -0.11
N VAL A 177 4.71 -3.00 -0.83
CA VAL A 177 5.01 -2.96 -2.26
C VAL A 177 4.00 -3.87 -2.96
N GLU A 178 3.43 -3.38 -4.06
CA GLU A 178 2.43 -4.13 -4.81
C GLU A 178 2.85 -4.40 -6.26
N MET A 179 2.81 -5.66 -6.68
CA MET A 179 2.98 -6.05 -8.09
C MET A 179 1.63 -6.29 -8.75
N ILE A 180 1.26 -5.42 -9.69
CA ILE A 180 -0.06 -5.46 -10.32
C ILE A 180 -0.18 -6.58 -11.36
N PRO A 181 -1.35 -7.22 -11.53
CA PRO A 181 -1.55 -8.33 -12.46
C PRO A 181 -1.49 -7.88 -13.93
N GLN A 182 -1.50 -6.57 -14.20
CA GLN A 182 -1.38 -6.08 -15.57
C GLN A 182 0.07 -5.98 -16.07
N ASP A 183 1.04 -6.10 -15.16
CA ASP A 183 2.46 -6.14 -15.46
C ASP A 183 2.82 -7.37 -16.33
N PRO A 184 3.67 -7.21 -17.38
CA PRO A 184 4.05 -8.32 -18.25
C PRO A 184 4.81 -9.46 -17.53
N ASN A 185 5.64 -9.17 -16.53
CA ASN A 185 6.34 -10.19 -15.75
C ASN A 185 5.39 -10.98 -14.85
N ARG A 186 4.36 -10.33 -14.30
CA ARG A 186 3.25 -11.04 -13.61
C ARG A 186 2.47 -11.92 -14.57
N LYS A 187 2.04 -11.39 -15.73
CA LYS A 187 1.27 -12.16 -16.74
C LYS A 187 2.01 -13.38 -17.28
N SER A 188 3.32 -13.26 -17.48
CA SER A 188 4.18 -14.33 -17.98
C SER A 188 4.75 -15.23 -16.87
N LYS A 189 4.28 -15.06 -15.61
CA LYS A 189 4.73 -15.82 -14.44
C LYS A 189 6.25 -15.76 -14.19
N ARG A 190 6.92 -14.71 -14.67
CA ARG A 190 8.33 -14.44 -14.33
C ARG A 190 8.48 -13.84 -12.94
N TRP A 191 7.44 -13.13 -12.49
CA TRP A 191 7.24 -12.72 -11.11
C TRP A 191 6.10 -13.56 -10.51
N ASP A 192 6.46 -14.52 -9.66
CA ASP A 192 5.54 -15.43 -8.99
C ASP A 192 5.73 -15.42 -7.46
N LEU A 193 4.74 -15.94 -6.72
CA LEU A 193 4.79 -15.96 -5.26
C LEU A 193 5.88 -16.87 -4.71
N ASP A 194 6.25 -17.93 -5.41
CA ASP A 194 7.20 -18.91 -4.90
C ASP A 194 8.61 -18.32 -4.87
N LYS A 195 9.00 -17.55 -5.89
CA LYS A 195 10.23 -16.76 -5.87
C LYS A 195 10.24 -15.77 -4.70
N LEU A 196 9.14 -15.02 -4.52
CA LEU A 196 9.03 -14.04 -3.44
C LEU A 196 9.10 -14.68 -2.05
N LYS A 197 8.42 -15.82 -1.86
CA LYS A 197 8.49 -16.60 -0.62
C LYS A 197 9.88 -17.18 -0.37
N GLN A 198 10.62 -17.55 -1.42
CA GLN A 198 12.00 -18.01 -1.27
C GLN A 198 12.97 -16.89 -0.90
N ILE A 199 12.80 -15.70 -1.50
CA ILE A 199 13.52 -14.49 -1.10
C ILE A 199 13.25 -14.17 0.36
N GLN A 200 11.98 -14.23 0.78
CA GLN A 200 11.58 -14.07 2.18
C GLN A 200 12.22 -15.13 3.08
N ALA A 201 12.15 -16.42 2.73
CA ALA A 201 12.68 -17.51 3.55
C ALA A 201 14.20 -17.41 3.73
N LYS A 202 14.92 -17.05 2.65
CA LYS A 202 16.38 -16.83 2.68
C LYS A 202 16.75 -15.46 3.27
N GLN A 203 15.77 -14.58 3.49
CA GLN A 203 15.96 -13.20 3.96
C GLN A 203 17.01 -12.46 3.12
N LEU A 204 16.89 -12.58 1.80
CA LEU A 204 17.76 -11.89 0.84
C LEU A 204 17.38 -10.41 0.75
N PRO A 205 18.36 -9.49 0.65
CA PRO A 205 18.06 -8.10 0.36
C PRO A 205 17.38 -7.96 -0.99
N VAL A 206 16.45 -7.02 -1.08
CA VAL A 206 15.71 -6.68 -2.28
C VAL A 206 15.81 -5.20 -2.57
N LYS A 207 15.67 -4.86 -3.86
CA LYS A 207 15.58 -3.50 -4.32
C LYS A 207 14.41 -3.38 -5.29
N ILE A 208 13.55 -2.41 -5.04
CA ILE A 208 12.29 -2.24 -5.76
C ILE A 208 12.32 -0.88 -6.42
N GLN A 209 12.00 -0.83 -7.71
CA GLN A 209 11.75 0.42 -8.42
C GLN A 209 10.28 0.47 -8.82
N GLY A 210 9.61 1.58 -8.57
CA GLY A 210 8.20 1.75 -8.91
C GLY A 210 7.69 3.14 -8.58
N ARG A 211 6.37 3.32 -8.60
CA ARG A 211 5.77 4.63 -8.30
C ARG A 211 5.49 4.76 -6.81
N LEU A 212 5.88 5.89 -6.24
CA LEU A 212 5.47 6.26 -4.90
C LEU A 212 3.95 6.51 -4.89
N PHE A 213 3.23 5.85 -3.99
CA PHE A 213 1.77 5.88 -3.95
C PHE A 213 1.27 6.02 -2.51
N PHE A 214 0.22 6.82 -2.29
CA PHE A 214 -0.36 6.99 -0.95
C PHE A 214 -1.68 6.23 -0.83
N ASP A 215 -1.71 5.15 -0.06
CA ASP A 215 -2.91 4.34 0.12
C ASP A 215 -3.91 4.97 1.11
N SER A 216 -4.66 5.95 0.60
CA SER A 216 -5.63 6.74 1.36
C SER A 216 -6.83 5.93 1.88
N GLU A 217 -7.01 4.69 1.44
CA GLU A 217 -8.05 3.80 1.96
C GLU A 217 -7.67 3.20 3.32
N HIS A 218 -6.44 3.38 3.78
CA HIS A 218 -5.95 2.81 5.01
C HIS A 218 -5.35 3.86 5.95
N LYS A 219 -5.03 3.43 7.18
CA LYS A 219 -4.31 4.22 8.17
C LYS A 219 -3.07 3.42 8.64
N PRO A 220 -1.99 4.11 9.05
CA PRO A 220 -0.87 3.46 9.72
C PRO A 220 -1.34 2.61 10.90
N ASN A 221 -0.70 1.46 11.10
CA ASN A 221 -0.97 0.55 12.20
C ASN A 221 0.32 -0.15 12.62
N THR A 222 0.90 0.32 13.73
CA THR A 222 2.13 -0.21 14.31
C THR A 222 1.89 -1.22 15.43
N GLN A 223 0.63 -1.65 15.63
CA GLN A 223 0.32 -2.66 16.64
C GLN A 223 1.02 -3.98 16.27
N LYS A 224 1.74 -4.61 17.20
CA LYS A 224 2.49 -5.87 16.94
C LYS A 224 1.67 -7.16 17.12
N SER A 225 0.54 -7.09 17.82
CA SER A 225 -0.32 -8.24 18.16
C SER A 225 -1.82 -7.86 18.09
N GLY A 226 -2.72 -8.80 18.37
CA GLY A 226 -4.17 -8.55 18.39
C GLY A 226 -4.82 -8.43 17.00
N ASN A 227 -6.10 -8.08 16.94
CA ASN A 227 -6.78 -7.81 15.67
C ASN A 227 -6.34 -6.44 15.14
N ALA A 228 -5.74 -6.40 13.94
CA ALA A 228 -5.28 -5.18 13.29
C ALA A 228 -6.44 -4.28 12.80
N GLY A 229 -7.69 -4.73 12.95
CA GLY A 229 -8.85 -4.12 12.30
C GLY A 229 -8.73 -4.23 10.78
N GLY A 230 -9.51 -3.45 10.05
CA GLY A 230 -9.42 -3.40 8.59
C GLY A 230 -8.16 -2.70 8.03
N ASN A 231 -7.15 -2.38 8.86
CA ASN A 231 -5.93 -1.69 8.44
C ASN A 231 -4.72 -2.65 8.51
N PRO A 232 -4.02 -2.88 7.38
CA PRO A 232 -2.76 -3.63 7.37
C PRO A 232 -1.75 -3.03 8.35
N ARG A 233 -0.93 -3.89 8.95
CA ARG A 233 0.15 -3.46 9.85
C ARG A 233 1.30 -2.88 9.03
N ARG A 234 1.65 -1.63 9.31
CA ARG A 234 2.71 -0.82 8.66
C ARG A 234 2.80 0.53 9.36
N PHE A 235 3.99 1.11 9.43
CA PHE A 235 4.18 2.44 10.04
C PHE A 235 3.74 3.58 9.12
N SER A 236 3.65 3.33 7.81
CA SER A 236 3.28 4.30 6.79
C SER A 236 2.31 3.67 5.78
N VAL A 237 1.37 4.47 5.26
CA VAL A 237 0.50 4.06 4.14
C VAL A 237 1.03 4.54 2.79
N TRP A 238 2.23 5.11 2.77
CA TRP A 238 3.00 5.21 1.53
C TRP A 238 3.47 3.83 1.09
N GLU A 239 3.39 3.58 -0.20
CA GLU A 239 3.67 2.31 -0.85
C GLU A 239 4.48 2.54 -2.12
N ILE A 240 5.08 1.45 -2.63
CA ILE A 240 5.49 1.40 -4.03
C ILE A 240 4.42 0.62 -4.80
N HIS A 241 3.56 1.34 -5.52
CA HIS A 241 2.46 0.79 -6.29
C HIS A 241 2.25 1.58 -7.59
N PRO A 242 2.40 0.94 -8.76
CA PRO A 242 2.90 -0.42 -8.95
C PRO A 242 4.41 -0.50 -8.78
N ALA A 243 4.89 -1.65 -8.30
CA ALA A 243 6.27 -2.07 -8.52
C ALA A 243 6.49 -2.36 -10.01
N LEU A 244 7.56 -1.79 -10.57
CA LEU A 244 7.89 -1.87 -12.01
C LEU A 244 9.17 -2.65 -12.27
N LYS A 245 10.10 -2.66 -11.32
CA LYS A 245 11.25 -3.57 -11.31
C LYS A 245 11.49 -4.08 -9.91
N PHE A 246 11.91 -5.33 -9.82
CA PHE A 246 12.23 -5.98 -8.56
C PHE A 246 13.56 -6.70 -8.72
N PHE A 247 14.49 -6.44 -7.81
CA PHE A 247 15.83 -7.00 -7.84
C PHE A 247 16.11 -7.73 -6.53
N VAL A 248 16.97 -8.75 -6.61
CA VAL A 248 17.39 -9.59 -5.50
C VAL A 248 18.91 -9.54 -5.39
N CYS A 249 19.39 -9.49 -4.17
CA CYS A 249 20.81 -9.57 -3.83
C CYS A 249 21.15 -10.97 -3.29
N GLU A 250 21.96 -11.75 -4.01
CA GLU A 250 22.33 -13.11 -3.56
C GLU A 250 23.52 -13.12 -2.59
N SER A 251 24.43 -12.15 -2.71
CA SER A 251 25.63 -12.06 -1.86
C SER A 251 25.33 -11.60 -0.43
N GLY A 252 24.11 -11.11 -0.17
CA GLY A 252 23.70 -10.52 1.11
C GLY A 252 24.14 -9.07 1.31
N SER A 253 25.09 -8.56 0.53
CA SER A 253 25.54 -7.16 0.55
C SER A 253 25.78 -6.64 -0.87
N CYS A 254 24.76 -6.01 -1.46
CA CYS A 254 24.82 -5.45 -2.81
C CYS A 254 24.97 -3.94 -2.71
N THR A 255 26.15 -3.44 -3.10
CA THR A 255 26.46 -2.00 -3.06
C THR A 255 26.56 -1.40 -4.45
N LYS A 256 26.77 -2.23 -5.47
CA LYS A 256 26.89 -1.82 -6.87
C LYS A 256 25.71 -2.33 -7.68
N SER A 257 25.37 -1.63 -8.76
CA SER A 257 24.29 -2.03 -9.66
C SER A 257 24.45 -3.45 -10.23
N ALA A 258 25.69 -3.90 -10.47
CA ALA A 258 25.99 -5.23 -11.00
C ALA A 258 25.69 -6.37 -10.01
N ASP A 259 25.59 -6.07 -8.71
CA ASP A 259 25.32 -7.06 -7.68
C ASP A 259 23.82 -7.44 -7.64
N TRP A 260 22.96 -6.60 -8.22
CA TRP A 260 21.51 -6.75 -8.21
C TRP A 260 21.01 -7.54 -9.41
N LYS A 261 20.33 -8.67 -9.15
CA LYS A 261 19.74 -9.51 -10.20
C LYS A 261 18.25 -9.25 -10.32
N ALA A 262 17.78 -8.96 -11.54
CA ALA A 262 16.35 -8.76 -11.79
C ALA A 262 15.55 -10.05 -11.52
N LEU A 263 14.39 -9.93 -10.88
CA LEU A 263 13.58 -11.06 -10.41
C LEU A 263 13.14 -11.99 -11.56
N GLU A 264 12.85 -11.43 -12.73
CA GLU A 264 12.45 -12.20 -13.91
C GLU A 264 13.56 -13.12 -14.43
N GLY A 265 14.83 -12.78 -14.20
CA GLY A 265 15.99 -13.61 -14.50
C GLY A 265 16.57 -14.33 -13.28
N TRP A 266 16.00 -14.12 -12.10
CA TRP A 266 16.42 -14.75 -10.86
C TRP A 266 15.74 -16.10 -10.68
N SER A 267 16.55 -17.07 -10.27
CA SER A 267 16.13 -18.39 -9.81
C SER A 267 16.89 -18.66 -8.52
N PRO A 268 16.25 -19.29 -7.53
CA PRO A 268 16.92 -19.70 -6.31
C PRO A 268 18.06 -20.67 -6.63
N SER A 269 19.26 -20.39 -6.10
CA SER A 269 20.30 -21.43 -6.04
C SER A 269 19.80 -22.62 -5.22
N PRO A 270 20.14 -23.87 -5.64
CA PRO A 270 19.85 -25.09 -4.89
C PRO A 270 20.25 -25.01 -3.41
#